data_AF-A0A534YR47-F1
#
_entry.id   AF-A0A534YR47-F1
#
_cell.length_a   1.000
_cell.length_b   1.000
_cell.length_c   1.000
_cell.angle_alpha   90.00
_cell.angle_beta   90.00
_cell.angle_gamma   90.00
#
_symmetry.space_group_name_H-M   'P 1'
#
loop_
_entity.id
_entity.type
_entity.pdbx_description
1 polymer ?
#
loop_
_entity_poly.entity_id
_entity_poly.type
_entity_poly.pdbx_seq_one_letter_code
_entity_poly.pdbx_strand_id
1 'polypeptide(L)'
;MYDTITVWPRDRTHCAEGHALGDLQTKSLECLMHRYVVFDGALYRVVEHDRETVVAAEGGRPVMRRTSRMEEERRTTTLLAYTHCRSCRPVLYLGGRSAWADEVSERDPWAEWQLELVDGRLVDLVPVKLETRDDIRAALRKEGLEVLDDDERLARLHFARRSEPEAR
;
A
#
# COMPACT_ATOMS: atom_id res chain seq x y z
N MET A 1 -5.52 15.05 -2.33
CA MET A 1 -5.94 14.68 -0.97
C MET A 1 -6.73 13.38 -1.07
N TYR A 2 -6.57 12.46 -0.13
CA TYR A 2 -7.26 11.17 -0.08
C TYR A 2 -7.44 10.77 1.39
N ASP A 3 -8.46 9.97 1.70
CA ASP A 3 -8.56 9.30 2.99
C ASP A 3 -7.84 7.95 2.92
N THR A 4 -7.54 7.34 4.07
CA THR A 4 -7.00 5.97 4.12
C THR A 4 -7.92 5.04 4.89
N ILE A 5 -7.97 3.78 4.46
CA ILE A 5 -8.72 2.71 5.10
C ILE A 5 -7.84 1.48 5.25
N THR A 6 -7.86 0.89 6.43
CA THR A 6 -7.25 -0.42 6.69
C THR A 6 -8.35 -1.43 6.95
N VAL A 7 -8.23 -2.64 6.40
CA VAL A 7 -9.11 -3.76 6.74
C VAL A 7 -8.36 -4.76 7.62
N TRP A 8 -9.00 -5.22 8.69
CA TRP A 8 -8.49 -6.27 9.57
C TRP A 8 -9.35 -7.54 9.50
N PRO A 9 -8.72 -8.73 9.54
CA PRO A 9 -7.27 -8.96 9.51
C PRO A 9 -6.61 -8.51 8.19
N ARG A 10 -5.33 -8.13 8.25
CA ARG A 10 -4.61 -7.42 7.15
C ARG A 10 -4.51 -8.20 5.85
N ASP A 11 -4.62 -9.53 5.92
CA ASP A 11 -4.59 -10.45 4.79
C ASP A 11 -5.90 -10.48 3.98
N ARG A 12 -7.00 -9.90 4.50
CA ARG A 12 -8.26 -9.76 3.73
C ARG A 12 -8.09 -8.93 2.47
N THR A 13 -7.17 -7.99 2.47
CA THR A 13 -6.79 -7.21 1.29
C THR A 13 -5.38 -7.56 0.90
N HIS A 14 -5.20 -8.05 -0.32
CA HIS A 14 -3.91 -8.54 -0.82
C HIS A 14 -3.65 -8.05 -2.25
N CYS A 15 -2.38 -8.08 -2.66
CA CYS A 15 -1.99 -7.95 -4.06
C CYS A 15 -2.17 -9.28 -4.82
N ALA A 16 -1.92 -9.29 -6.13
CA ALA A 16 -2.04 -10.51 -6.94
C ALA A 16 -1.20 -11.70 -6.45
N GLU A 17 -0.05 -11.43 -5.81
CA GLU A 17 0.84 -12.45 -5.23
C GLU A 17 0.44 -12.88 -3.80
N GLY A 18 -0.67 -12.36 -3.27
CA GLY A 18 -1.16 -12.72 -1.93
C GLY A 18 -0.51 -11.96 -0.77
N HIS A 19 0.43 -11.04 -1.00
CA HIS A 19 0.97 -10.19 0.07
C HIS A 19 -0.13 -9.31 0.66
N ALA A 20 -0.28 -9.34 1.99
CA ALA A 20 -1.18 -8.48 2.73
C ALA A 20 -0.87 -7.00 2.48
N LEU A 21 -1.92 -6.21 2.26
CA LEU A 21 -1.81 -4.78 2.02
C LEU A 21 -1.93 -3.99 3.31
N GLY A 22 -1.16 -2.90 3.38
CA GLY A 22 -1.19 -1.95 4.47
C GLY A 22 -2.41 -1.03 4.38
N ASP A 23 -2.16 0.27 4.39
CA ASP A 23 -3.21 1.27 4.30
C ASP A 23 -3.61 1.43 2.81
N LEU A 24 -4.90 1.32 2.54
CA LEU A 24 -5.48 1.61 1.23
C LEU A 24 -5.89 3.08 1.18
N GLN A 25 -5.62 3.75 0.07
CA GLN A 25 -6.07 5.12 -0.19
C GLN A 25 -7.45 5.10 -0.84
N THR A 26 -8.33 6.04 -0.50
CA THR A 26 -9.63 6.20 -1.15
C THR A 26 -9.95 7.66 -1.39
N LYS A 27 -10.64 7.92 -2.50
CA LYS A 27 -11.24 9.22 -2.82
C LYS A 27 -12.78 9.19 -2.78
N SER A 28 -13.37 8.07 -2.37
CA SER A 28 -14.82 7.88 -2.30
C SER A 28 -15.44 8.40 -1.00
N LEU A 29 -14.60 8.86 -0.06
CA LEU A 29 -15.01 9.46 1.20
C LEU A 29 -14.80 10.99 1.15
N GLU A 30 -14.61 11.61 2.31
CA GLU A 30 -14.53 13.07 2.43
C GLU A 30 -13.24 13.65 1.82
N CYS A 31 -12.21 12.81 1.63
CA CYS A 31 -10.91 13.21 1.10
C CYS A 31 -10.22 14.28 1.95
N LEU A 32 -10.33 14.15 3.28
CA LEU A 32 -9.82 15.10 4.27
C LEU A 32 -8.59 14.54 5.02
N MET A 33 -7.93 13.52 4.47
CA MET A 33 -6.81 12.81 5.12
C MET A 33 -7.24 12.07 6.40
N HIS A 34 -8.51 11.68 6.49
CA HIS A 34 -8.99 10.86 7.60
C HIS A 34 -8.46 9.43 7.47
N ARG A 35 -8.26 8.79 8.62
CA ARG A 35 -7.86 7.38 8.71
C ARG A 35 -9.06 6.57 9.22
N TYR A 36 -9.41 5.53 8.49
CA TYR A 36 -10.47 4.59 8.83
C TYR A 36 -9.91 3.19 9.01
N VAL A 37 -10.60 2.41 9.84
CA VAL A 37 -10.27 1.02 10.11
C VAL A 37 -11.55 0.21 10.04
N VAL A 38 -11.56 -0.84 9.23
CA VAL A 38 -12.57 -1.89 9.33
C VAL A 38 -12.01 -2.98 10.23
N PHE A 39 -12.63 -3.17 11.39
CA PHE A 39 -12.25 -4.19 12.36
C PHE A 39 -13.50 -4.97 12.79
N ASP A 40 -13.43 -6.30 12.75
CA ASP A 40 -14.57 -7.17 13.03
C ASP A 40 -15.86 -6.78 12.27
N GLY A 41 -15.66 -6.39 11.00
CA GLY A 41 -16.71 -5.94 10.09
C GLY A 41 -17.31 -4.57 10.39
N ALA A 42 -16.92 -3.86 11.45
CA ALA A 42 -17.35 -2.49 11.73
C ALA A 42 -16.33 -1.46 11.22
N LEU A 43 -16.83 -0.35 10.67
CA LEU A 43 -16.05 0.82 10.29
C LEU A 43 -15.83 1.73 11.50
N TYR A 44 -14.58 2.07 11.73
CA TYR A 44 -14.15 3.03 12.72
C TYR A 44 -13.38 4.17 12.05
N ARG A 45 -13.55 5.39 12.57
CA ARG A 45 -12.72 6.54 12.23
C ARG A 45 -11.73 6.79 13.36
N VAL A 46 -10.46 7.02 13.03
CA VAL A 46 -9.44 7.42 14.00
C VAL A 46 -9.67 8.89 14.38
N VAL A 47 -9.88 9.17 15.66
CA VAL A 47 -10.18 10.51 16.19
C VAL A 47 -9.05 11.11 17.02
N GLU A 48 -8.19 10.28 17.62
CA GLU A 48 -6.95 10.73 18.25
C GLU A 48 -5.78 9.92 17.69
N HIS A 49 -4.76 10.63 17.21
CA HIS A 49 -3.61 10.03 16.56
C HIS A 49 -2.56 9.57 17.58
N ASP A 50 -2.23 8.28 17.51
CA ASP A 50 -0.96 7.66 17.88
C ASP A 50 -0.26 8.31 19.08
N ARG A 51 -0.90 8.23 20.26
CA ARG A 51 -0.21 8.52 21.52
C ARG A 51 0.96 7.54 21.65
N GLU A 52 2.16 8.08 21.56
CA GLU A 52 3.40 7.34 21.74
C GLU A 52 3.71 7.23 23.23
N THR A 53 3.93 6.01 23.68
CA THR A 53 4.37 5.74 25.05
C THR A 53 5.51 4.74 24.98
N VAL A 54 6.66 5.11 25.54
CA VAL A 54 7.75 4.17 25.74
C VAL A 54 7.39 3.31 26.94
N VAL A 55 7.06 2.05 26.68
CA VAL A 55 6.85 1.03 27.70
C VAL A 55 8.16 0.26 27.87
N ALA A 56 8.75 0.33 29.05
CA ALA A 56 9.91 -0.48 29.36
C ALA A 56 9.48 -1.92 29.74
N ALA A 57 10.14 -2.90 29.10
CA ALA A 57 10.50 -4.23 29.60
C ALA A 57 10.11 -5.42 28.69
N GLU A 58 10.80 -5.56 27.56
CA GLU A 58 11.25 -6.87 27.07
C GLU A 58 12.77 -6.82 26.89
N GLY A 59 13.51 -7.55 27.73
CA GLY A 59 14.97 -7.73 27.56
C GLY A 59 15.83 -6.46 27.60
N GLY A 60 15.39 -5.39 28.27
CA GLY A 60 16.15 -4.14 28.40
C GLY A 60 16.16 -3.24 27.15
N ARG A 61 15.33 -3.53 26.14
CA ARG A 61 15.16 -2.68 24.96
C ARG A 61 13.94 -1.76 25.13
N PRO A 62 14.02 -0.49 24.69
CA PRO A 62 12.86 0.40 24.70
C PRO A 62 11.81 -0.10 23.72
N VAL A 63 10.57 -0.28 24.18
CA VAL A 63 9.41 -0.60 23.32
C VAL A 63 8.55 0.65 23.19
N MET A 64 8.34 1.11 21.96
CA MET A 64 7.41 2.20 21.68
C MET A 64 6.04 1.62 21.35
N ARG A 65 5.05 1.90 22.19
CA ARG A 65 3.64 1.59 21.94
C ARG A 65 2.95 2.82 21.36
N ARG A 66 2.24 2.62 20.25
CA ARG A 66 1.33 3.61 19.66
C ARG A 66 -0.10 3.19 19.94
N THR A 67 -0.89 4.09 20.50
CA THR A 67 -2.31 3.87 20.75
C THR A 67 -3.11 4.94 20.03
N SER A 68 -4.06 4.51 19.21
CA SER A 68 -5.01 5.40 18.54
C SER A 68 -6.41 5.20 19.14
N ARG A 69 -7.16 6.29 19.33
CA ARG A 69 -8.57 6.22 19.70
C ARG A 69 -9.41 6.25 18.43
N MET A 70 -10.41 5.38 18.38
CA MET A 70 -11.31 5.27 17.24
C MET A 70 -12.76 5.36 17.71
N GLU A 71 -13.63 5.87 16.85
CA GLU A 71 -15.08 5.95 17.06
C GLU A 71 -15.79 5.24 15.92
N GLU A 72 -16.92 4.57 16.22
CA GLU A 72 -17.72 3.91 15.19
C GLU A 72 -18.27 4.94 14.20
N GLU A 73 -18.14 4.63 12.91
CA GLU A 73 -18.62 5.46 11.82
C GLU A 73 -19.76 4.74 11.11
N ARG A 74 -20.99 5.24 11.29
CA ARG A 74 -22.17 4.70 10.60
C ARG A 74 -22.27 5.31 9.22
N ARG A 75 -21.99 4.50 8.21
CA ARG A 75 -22.00 4.93 6.81
C ARG A 75 -22.51 3.83 5.90
N THR A 76 -23.39 4.18 4.98
CA THR A 76 -23.85 3.32 3.90
C THR A 76 -23.29 3.84 2.58
N THR A 77 -22.36 3.11 1.98
CA THR A 77 -21.68 3.52 0.74
C THR A 77 -20.93 2.36 0.10
N THR A 78 -20.63 2.50 -1.19
CA THR A 78 -19.64 1.68 -1.88
C THR A 78 -18.41 2.53 -2.15
N LEU A 79 -17.23 2.09 -1.72
CA LEU A 79 -15.98 2.82 -1.92
C LEU A 79 -14.94 2.00 -2.67
N LEU A 80 -14.14 2.68 -3.48
CA LEU A 80 -12.94 2.12 -4.10
C LEU A 80 -11.73 2.53 -3.27
N ALA A 81 -10.92 1.55 -2.90
CA ALA A 81 -9.71 1.75 -2.12
C ALA A 81 -8.54 1.02 -2.79
N TYR A 82 -7.39 1.68 -2.86
CA TYR A 82 -6.26 1.20 -3.65
C TYR A 82 -4.92 1.45 -2.97
N THR A 83 -3.90 0.68 -3.35
CA THR A 83 -2.52 0.95 -2.96
C THR A 83 -1.55 0.23 -3.89
N HIS A 84 -0.26 0.52 -3.73
CA HIS A 84 0.81 -0.27 -4.33
C HIS A 84 1.33 -1.31 -3.34
N CYS A 85 1.61 -2.52 -3.82
CA CYS A 85 2.27 -3.54 -3.01
C CYS A 85 3.77 -3.27 -2.91
N ARG A 86 4.24 -2.90 -1.72
CA ARG A 86 5.68 -2.67 -1.45
C ARG A 86 6.46 -3.94 -1.13
N SER A 87 5.78 -5.06 -0.92
CA SER A 87 6.40 -6.38 -0.67
C SER A 87 6.79 -7.09 -1.97
N CYS A 88 6.00 -6.91 -3.03
CA CYS A 88 6.39 -7.37 -4.35
C CYS A 88 7.67 -6.66 -4.80
N ARG A 89 8.53 -7.39 -5.51
CA ARG A 89 9.64 -6.76 -6.24
C ARG A 89 9.06 -5.87 -7.36
N PRO A 90 9.45 -4.59 -7.46
CA PRO A 90 8.98 -3.73 -8.54
C PRO A 90 9.44 -4.23 -9.90
N VAL A 91 8.79 -3.74 -10.95
CA VAL A 91 9.30 -3.84 -12.32
C VAL A 91 10.17 -2.62 -12.59
N LEU A 92 11.37 -2.84 -13.12
CA LEU A 92 12.30 -1.79 -13.49
C LEU A 92 12.19 -1.48 -14.98
N TYR A 93 12.35 -0.21 -15.33
CA TYR A 93 12.33 0.25 -16.72
C TYR A 93 13.16 1.51 -16.89
N LEU A 94 13.54 1.82 -18.13
CA LEU A 94 14.21 3.08 -18.45
C LEU A 94 13.16 4.20 -18.56
N GLY A 95 13.08 5.04 -17.53
CA GLY A 95 12.08 6.10 -17.38
C GLY A 95 12.40 7.38 -18.14
N GLY A 96 13.57 7.45 -18.77
CA GLY A 96 13.99 8.59 -19.58
C GLY A 96 15.50 8.68 -19.69
N ARG A 97 15.95 9.70 -20.44
CA ARG A 97 17.36 10.08 -20.53
C ARG A 97 17.58 11.39 -19.83
N SER A 98 18.42 11.39 -18.81
CA SER A 98 19.02 12.62 -18.30
C SER A 98 20.20 13.03 -19.19
N ALA A 99 20.72 14.24 -19.01
CA ALA A 99 21.90 14.71 -19.74
C ALA A 99 23.17 13.86 -19.51
N TRP A 100 23.17 12.97 -18.52
CA TRP A 100 24.36 12.26 -18.05
C TRP A 100 24.21 10.73 -17.97
N ALA A 101 22.98 10.20 -17.98
CA ALA A 101 22.71 8.76 -17.91
C ALA A 101 21.23 8.42 -18.25
N ASP A 102 20.98 7.17 -18.60
CA ASP A 102 19.63 6.59 -18.58
C ASP A 102 19.14 6.48 -17.13
N GLU A 103 17.89 6.88 -16.90
CA GLU A 103 17.26 6.84 -15.58
C GLU A 103 16.48 5.54 -15.38
N VAL A 104 16.87 4.75 -14.38
CA VAL A 104 16.12 3.55 -13.97
C VAL A 104 14.98 3.96 -13.07
N SER A 105 13.75 3.70 -13.52
CA SER A 105 12.51 3.92 -12.77
C SER A 105 11.93 2.60 -12.28
N GLU A 106 11.11 2.69 -11.23
CA GLU A 106 10.44 1.54 -10.63
C GLU A 106 8.92 1.68 -10.77
N ARG A 107 8.22 0.56 -10.95
CA ARG A 107 6.77 0.48 -10.79
C ARG A 107 6.37 -0.73 -9.94
N ASP A 108 5.72 -0.45 -8.82
CA ASP A 108 5.17 -1.46 -7.91
C ASP A 108 3.78 -1.93 -8.38
N PRO A 109 3.44 -3.23 -8.20
CA PRO A 109 2.11 -3.76 -8.48
C PRO A 109 0.99 -3.00 -7.78
N TRP A 110 -0.02 -2.62 -8.55
CA TRP A 110 -1.22 -1.94 -8.06
C TRP A 110 -2.30 -2.93 -7.61
N ALA A 111 -2.97 -2.63 -6.50
CA ALA A 111 -4.16 -3.33 -6.06
C ALA A 111 -5.29 -2.34 -5.76
N GLU A 112 -6.48 -2.63 -6.29
CA GLU A 112 -7.71 -1.89 -6.07
C GLU A 112 -8.82 -2.84 -5.61
N TRP A 113 -9.53 -2.41 -4.59
CA TRP A 113 -10.58 -3.14 -3.90
C TRP A 113 -11.83 -2.29 -3.79
N GLN A 114 -12.98 -2.92 -3.93
CA GLN A 114 -14.27 -2.32 -3.66
C GLN A 114 -14.77 -2.82 -2.30
N LEU A 115 -15.19 -1.88 -1.46
CA LEU A 115 -15.79 -2.15 -0.16
C LEU A 115 -17.23 -1.68 -0.19
N GLU A 116 -18.16 -2.57 0.20
CA GLU A 116 -19.55 -2.20 0.42
C GLU A 116 -19.82 -2.10 1.92
N LEU A 117 -20.27 -0.93 2.35
CA LEU A 117 -20.62 -0.60 3.72
C LEU A 117 -22.12 -0.34 3.82
N VAL A 118 -22.77 -0.94 4.81
CA VAL A 118 -24.17 -0.68 5.16
C VAL A 118 -24.25 -0.40 6.66
N ASP A 119 -24.71 0.80 7.02
CA ASP A 119 -24.75 1.27 8.42
C ASP A 119 -23.42 1.08 9.17
N GLY A 120 -22.30 1.34 8.50
CA GLY A 120 -20.95 1.17 9.06
C GLY A 120 -20.48 -0.28 9.12
N ARG A 121 -21.22 -1.25 8.57
CA ARG A 121 -20.83 -2.66 8.51
C ARG A 121 -20.33 -3.02 7.12
N LEU A 122 -19.16 -3.65 7.04
CA LEU A 122 -18.61 -4.20 5.80
C LEU A 122 -19.39 -5.46 5.41
N VAL A 123 -20.21 -5.34 4.36
CA VAL A 123 -21.05 -6.44 3.86
C VAL A 123 -20.42 -7.15 2.66
N ASP A 124 -19.59 -6.43 1.89
CA ASP A 124 -18.85 -7.02 0.77
C ASP A 124 -17.45 -6.39 0.64
N LEU A 125 -16.51 -7.20 0.15
CA LEU A 125 -15.12 -6.82 -0.10
C LEU A 125 -14.60 -7.64 -1.28
N VAL A 126 -14.47 -6.99 -2.43
CA VAL A 126 -14.07 -7.65 -3.66
C VAL A 126 -12.86 -6.97 -4.32
N PRO A 127 -11.91 -7.73 -4.86
CA PRO A 127 -10.84 -7.16 -5.65
C PRO A 127 -11.41 -6.66 -6.99
N VAL A 128 -11.12 -5.40 -7.32
CA VAL A 128 -11.49 -4.79 -8.62
C VAL A 128 -10.37 -4.98 -9.61
N LYS A 129 -9.12 -4.73 -9.18
CA LYS A 129 -7.93 -4.93 -9.99
C LYS A 129 -6.77 -5.36 -9.10
N LEU A 130 -6.18 -6.51 -9.42
CA LEU A 130 -4.92 -6.97 -8.83
C LEU A 130 -3.90 -7.05 -9.96
N GLU A 131 -3.09 -6.00 -10.12
CA GLU A 131 -2.07 -5.94 -11.15
C GLU A 131 -0.90 -6.87 -10.80
N THR A 132 -0.50 -7.72 -11.73
CA THR A 132 0.70 -8.56 -11.61
C THR A 132 1.94 -7.82 -12.12
N ARG A 133 3.14 -8.37 -11.86
CA ARG A 133 4.37 -7.85 -12.49
C ARG A 133 4.32 -7.97 -14.01
N ASP A 134 3.73 -9.04 -14.54
CA ASP A 134 3.64 -9.24 -15.98
C ASP A 134 2.69 -8.25 -16.65
N ASP A 135 1.59 -7.89 -15.99
CA ASP A 135 0.71 -6.81 -16.45
C ASP A 135 1.47 -5.47 -16.55
N ILE A 136 2.30 -5.16 -15.55
CA ILE A 136 3.15 -3.96 -15.57
C ILE A 136 4.13 -4.02 -16.72
N ARG A 137 4.86 -5.13 -16.89
CA ARG A 137 5.82 -5.30 -17.99
C ARG A 137 5.15 -5.13 -19.35
N ALA A 138 3.98 -5.73 -19.54
CA ALA A 138 3.20 -5.61 -20.77
C ALA A 138 2.74 -4.17 -21.02
N ALA A 139 2.25 -3.47 -19.99
CA ALA A 139 1.82 -2.08 -20.09
C ALA A 139 3.00 -1.14 -20.45
N LEU A 140 4.14 -1.26 -19.77
CA LEU A 140 5.32 -0.45 -20.03
C LEU A 140 5.87 -0.67 -21.46
N ARG A 141 5.94 -1.93 -21.91
CA ARG A 141 6.35 -2.24 -23.29
C ARG A 141 5.37 -1.67 -24.32
N LYS A 142 4.06 -1.70 -24.03
CA LYS A 142 3.04 -1.09 -24.89
C LYS A 142 3.16 0.44 -24.95
N GLU A 143 3.65 1.07 -23.89
CA GLU A 143 4.00 2.50 -23.84
C GLU A 143 5.33 2.81 -24.55
N GLY A 144 6.04 1.80 -25.05
CA GLY A 144 7.33 1.95 -25.74
C GLY A 144 8.53 2.07 -24.80
N LEU A 145 8.35 1.75 -23.52
CA LEU A 145 9.41 1.81 -22.52
C LEU A 145 10.21 0.50 -22.50
N GLU A 146 11.51 0.63 -22.32
CA GLU A 146 12.42 -0.51 -22.17
C GLU A 146 12.32 -1.04 -20.74
N VAL A 147 11.78 -2.25 -20.60
CA VAL A 147 11.66 -2.96 -19.33
C VAL A 147 12.93 -3.77 -19.11
N LEU A 148 13.54 -3.59 -17.94
CA LEU A 148 14.74 -4.31 -17.54
C LEU A 148 14.36 -5.65 -16.90
N ASP A 149 14.96 -6.74 -17.37
CA ASP A 149 14.83 -8.04 -16.75
C ASP A 149 15.62 -8.11 -15.43
N ASP A 150 15.13 -8.89 -14.47
CA ASP A 150 15.66 -8.92 -13.09
C ASP A 150 17.14 -9.38 -13.00
N ASP A 151 17.62 -10.12 -14.00
CA ASP A 151 18.98 -10.65 -14.09
C ASP A 151 19.96 -9.72 -14.83
N GLU A 152 19.44 -8.66 -15.45
CA GLU A 152 20.27 -7.63 -16.07
C GLU A 152 21.20 -6.96 -15.04
N ARG A 153 22.35 -6.49 -15.52
CA ARG A 153 23.36 -5.87 -14.64
C ARG A 153 22.79 -4.68 -13.88
N LEU A 154 22.06 -3.79 -14.56
CA LEU A 154 21.48 -2.60 -13.93
C LEU A 154 20.40 -2.96 -12.91
N ALA A 155 19.53 -3.90 -13.22
CA ALA A 155 18.50 -4.37 -12.31
C ALA A 155 19.09 -4.99 -11.03
N ARG A 156 20.10 -5.84 -11.16
CA ARG A 156 20.79 -6.44 -10.01
C ARG A 156 21.47 -5.39 -9.12
N LEU A 157 22.15 -4.42 -9.71
CA LEU A 157 22.79 -3.33 -8.96
C LEU A 157 21.74 -2.47 -8.23
N HIS A 158 20.62 -2.19 -8.89
CA HIS A 158 19.51 -1.43 -8.33
C HIS A 158 18.89 -2.13 -7.11
N PHE A 159 18.58 -3.42 -7.25
CA PHE A 159 18.04 -4.20 -6.14
C PHE A 159 19.03 -4.41 -4.99
N ALA A 160 20.32 -4.57 -5.28
CA ALA A 160 21.35 -4.65 -4.26
C ALA A 160 21.39 -3.37 -3.42
N ARG A 161 21.42 -2.20 -4.08
CA ARG A 161 21.39 -0.89 -3.39
C ARG A 161 20.12 -0.71 -2.56
N ARG A 162 18.96 -1.16 -3.05
CA ARG A 162 17.69 -1.10 -2.30
C ARG A 162 17.71 -1.95 -1.03
N SER A 163 18.47 -3.04 -1.02
CA SER A 163 18.61 -3.92 0.15
C SER A 163 19.64 -3.44 1.18
N GLU A 164 20.46 -2.43 0.84
CA GLU A 164 21.35 -1.79 1.79
C GLU A 164 20.53 -0.91 2.75
N PRO A 165 20.74 -1.01 4.08
CA PRO A 165 20.15 -0.04 4.99
C PRO A 165 20.69 1.34 4.64
N GLU A 166 19.81 2.34 4.49
CA GLU A 166 20.22 3.73 4.28
C GLU A 166 21.26 4.11 5.34
N ALA A 167 22.51 4.30 4.93
CA ALA A 167 23.54 4.86 5.77
C ALA A 167 23.12 6.31 6.07
N ARG A 168 22.58 6.51 7.27
CA ARG A 168 22.19 7.82 7.81
C ARG A 168 23.41 8.69 8.08
#